data_AF-A0A9P4LNA9-F1
#
_entry.id   AF-A0A9P4LNA9-F1
#
_cell.length_a   1.000
_cell.length_b   1.000
_cell.length_c   1.000
_cell.angle_alpha   90.00
_cell.angle_beta   90.00
_cell.angle_gamma   90.00
#
_symmetry.space_group_name_H-M   'P 1'
#
loop_
_entity.id
_entity.type
_entity.pdbx_description
1 polymer ?
#
loop_
_entity_poly.entity_id
_entity_poly.type
_entity_poly.pdbx_seq_one_letter_code
_entity_poly.pdbx_strand_id
1 'polypeptide(L)'
;MILEDNEPMRDKSNTLADLRKCEERSHREADEASLRNECGYKGYQPYWDWSKYLDIVNSPIFNGGELSKGGNDDPVTHSGMQLGQNAVRASPGGGCVIKGPLAKYVPSILSTLPPTVSLIHSAQSKNPPRSLMSTMDSRLGIKPNPRSDGYGDNPRCHRRDDTLQQTNPSVASLHVGGHYSIWGDPGGDVYVSPNEPAFWLHHGQLYRHWWMWVKHDAGNLKARTSMYDGGTIWMEPNSAKRKPTDIQWLDVVAPPGENGMASKEFFSTTAAPFCYVYQ
;
A
#
# COMPACT_ATOMS: atom_id res chain seq x y z
N MET A 1 -1.19 49.96 1.14
CA MET A 1 -2.40 49.81 0.30
C MET A 1 -2.09 48.70 -0.71
N ILE A 2 -2.74 47.53 -0.70
CA ILE A 2 -4.05 47.13 -0.12
C ILE A 2 -5.17 48.02 -0.67
N LEU A 3 -6.15 47.57 -1.48
CA LEU A 3 -6.44 46.29 -2.16
C LEU A 3 -6.99 46.65 -3.59
N GLU A 4 -7.73 45.89 -4.42
CA GLU A 4 -8.51 44.62 -4.32
C GLU A 4 -8.69 43.96 -5.72
N ASP A 5 -8.76 42.62 -5.73
CA ASP A 5 -9.43 41.65 -6.62
C ASP A 5 -9.86 41.90 -8.09
N ASN A 6 -9.61 40.88 -8.92
CA ASN A 6 -10.63 40.24 -9.80
C ASN A 6 -10.17 38.83 -10.26
N GLU A 7 -10.50 37.81 -9.47
CA GLU A 7 -10.58 36.39 -9.86
C GLU A 7 -11.97 36.13 -10.49
N PRO A 8 -12.14 35.22 -11.49
CA PRO A 8 -12.06 33.79 -11.19
C PRO A 8 -11.50 32.88 -12.30
N MET A 9 -10.40 32.17 -12.00
CA MET A 9 -9.93 31.00 -12.75
C MET A 9 -10.34 29.71 -12.03
N ARG A 10 -11.59 29.27 -12.25
CA ARG A 10 -12.11 28.01 -11.67
C ARG A 10 -11.52 26.76 -12.33
N ASP A 11 -11.44 25.72 -11.49
CA ASP A 11 -11.18 24.31 -11.78
C ASP A 11 -9.82 23.92 -12.38
N LYS A 12 -8.92 23.50 -11.48
CA LYS A 12 -8.21 22.23 -11.63
C LYS A 12 -8.28 21.43 -10.33
N SER A 13 -9.38 20.72 -10.15
CA SER A 13 -9.52 19.64 -9.18
C SER A 13 -8.52 18.51 -9.51
N ASN A 14 -7.38 18.46 -8.81
CA ASN A 14 -6.36 17.41 -8.99
C ASN A 14 -5.93 16.77 -7.67
N THR A 15 -6.14 15.45 -7.62
CA THR A 15 -6.06 14.54 -6.49
C THR A 15 -4.71 14.45 -5.77
N LEU A 16 -4.74 14.22 -4.45
CA LEU A 16 -3.60 13.99 -3.53
C LEU A 16 -2.83 12.65 -3.75
N ALA A 17 -2.71 12.17 -4.99
CA ALA A 17 -2.30 10.80 -5.31
C ALA A 17 -0.78 10.57 -5.49
N ASP A 18 0.03 11.63 -5.63
CA ASP A 18 1.45 11.51 -5.99
C ASP A 18 2.43 11.48 -4.80
N LEU A 19 1.92 11.23 -3.59
CA LEU A 19 2.76 11.22 -2.38
C LEU A 19 3.54 9.91 -2.25
N ARG A 20 2.83 8.79 -2.05
CA ARG A 20 3.41 7.51 -1.61
C ARG A 20 4.20 6.74 -2.69
N LYS A 21 3.95 7.04 -3.98
CA LYS A 21 4.52 6.40 -5.19
C LYS A 21 6.06 6.39 -5.32
N CYS A 22 6.78 7.02 -4.40
CA CYS A 22 8.25 7.05 -4.33
C CYS A 22 8.78 6.19 -3.18
N GLU A 23 8.22 6.36 -1.97
CA GLU A 23 8.52 5.55 -0.78
C GLU A 23 8.14 4.08 -0.98
N GLU A 24 6.91 3.81 -1.40
CA GLU A 24 6.41 2.45 -1.65
C GLU A 24 7.21 1.76 -2.78
N ARG A 25 7.74 2.54 -3.73
CA ARG A 25 8.60 2.02 -4.81
C ARG A 25 9.87 1.44 -4.26
N SER A 26 10.60 2.19 -3.42
CA SER A 26 11.84 1.69 -2.81
C SER A 26 11.61 0.40 -2.00
N HIS A 27 10.44 0.25 -1.36
CA HIS A 27 10.03 -1.02 -0.73
C HIS A 27 9.84 -2.17 -1.75
N ARG A 28 9.22 -1.94 -2.90
CA ARG A 28 9.04 -2.97 -3.95
C ARG A 28 10.36 -3.39 -4.60
N GLU A 29 11.35 -2.51 -4.65
CA GLU A 29 12.68 -2.82 -5.20
C GLU A 29 13.52 -3.57 -4.15
N ALA A 30 13.34 -3.26 -2.85
CA ALA A 30 13.84 -4.06 -1.74
C ALA A 30 13.33 -5.51 -1.75
N ASP A 31 12.01 -5.72 -1.93
CA ASP A 31 11.43 -7.07 -2.04
C ASP A 31 12.05 -7.86 -3.22
N GLU A 32 12.16 -7.26 -4.40
CA GLU A 32 12.83 -7.91 -5.53
C GLU A 32 14.33 -8.18 -5.28
N ALA A 33 15.04 -7.29 -4.57
CA ALA A 33 16.43 -7.49 -4.20
C ALA A 33 16.62 -8.65 -3.22
N SER A 34 15.84 -8.73 -2.14
CA SER A 34 15.87 -9.85 -1.19
C SER A 34 15.45 -11.16 -1.84
N LEU A 35 14.39 -11.17 -2.65
CA LEU A 35 13.98 -12.36 -3.41
C LEU A 35 15.11 -12.89 -4.30
N ARG A 36 15.86 -12.00 -4.97
CA ARG A 36 17.00 -12.37 -5.82
C ARG A 36 18.21 -12.86 -5.02
N ASN A 37 18.61 -12.10 -4.00
CA ASN A 37 19.88 -12.28 -3.29
C ASN A 37 19.83 -13.37 -2.21
N GLU A 38 18.69 -13.54 -1.54
CA GLU A 38 18.52 -14.46 -0.41
C GLU A 38 17.74 -15.72 -0.81
N CYS A 39 16.65 -15.54 -1.57
CA CYS A 39 15.79 -16.65 -2.03
C CYS A 39 16.16 -17.20 -3.41
N GLY A 40 17.19 -16.66 -4.07
CA GLY A 40 17.68 -17.15 -5.37
C GLY A 40 16.72 -16.94 -6.55
N TYR A 41 15.76 -16.02 -6.45
CA TYR A 41 14.75 -15.75 -7.49
C TYR A 41 15.40 -15.21 -8.77
N LYS A 42 15.06 -15.82 -9.91
CA LYS A 42 15.62 -15.48 -11.24
C LYS A 42 14.61 -14.81 -12.19
N GLY A 43 13.36 -14.64 -11.76
CA GLY A 43 12.32 -13.99 -12.57
C GLY A 43 12.46 -12.47 -12.60
N TYR A 44 11.33 -11.78 -12.69
CA TYR A 44 11.20 -10.32 -12.52
C TYR A 44 9.99 -10.04 -11.63
N GLN A 45 9.92 -8.86 -11.00
CA GLN A 45 8.80 -8.54 -10.13
C GLN A 45 7.46 -8.51 -10.89
N PRO A 46 6.49 -9.37 -10.55
CA PRO A 46 5.19 -9.40 -11.21
C PRO A 46 4.31 -8.23 -10.75
N TYR A 47 3.38 -7.81 -11.60
CA TYR A 47 2.34 -6.84 -11.28
C TYR A 47 0.95 -7.47 -11.52
N TRP A 48 -0.05 -7.00 -10.76
CA TRP A 48 -1.44 -7.43 -10.92
C TRP A 48 -2.20 -6.44 -11.79
N ASP A 49 -2.50 -6.82 -13.04
CA ASP A 49 -3.33 -5.97 -13.90
C ASP A 49 -4.82 -6.09 -13.56
N TRP A 50 -5.32 -5.14 -12.76
CA TRP A 50 -6.74 -5.04 -12.38
C TRP A 50 -7.69 -4.99 -13.58
N SER A 51 -7.27 -4.41 -14.71
CA SER A 51 -8.12 -4.28 -15.91
C SER A 51 -8.37 -5.62 -16.62
N LYS A 52 -7.48 -6.60 -16.41
CA LYS A 52 -7.54 -7.93 -17.04
C LYS A 52 -8.33 -8.94 -16.21
N TYR A 53 -8.44 -8.73 -14.91
CA TYR A 53 -8.99 -9.69 -13.95
C TYR A 53 -10.07 -9.06 -13.08
N LEU A 54 -11.19 -8.67 -13.71
CA LEU A 54 -12.38 -8.12 -13.03
C LEU A 54 -13.06 -9.16 -12.14
N ASP A 55 -13.06 -10.43 -12.55
CA ASP A 55 -13.28 -11.56 -11.66
C ASP A 55 -11.96 -11.87 -10.94
N ILE A 56 -11.85 -11.33 -9.73
CA ILE A 56 -10.66 -11.46 -8.88
C ILE A 56 -10.57 -12.88 -8.30
N VAL A 57 -11.70 -13.44 -7.87
CA VAL A 57 -11.79 -14.73 -7.17
C VAL A 57 -11.32 -15.86 -8.08
N ASN A 58 -11.76 -15.89 -9.33
CA ASN A 58 -11.37 -16.92 -10.30
C ASN A 58 -10.09 -16.55 -11.08
N SER A 59 -9.48 -15.39 -10.79
CA SER A 59 -8.22 -14.99 -11.42
C SER A 59 -7.07 -15.97 -11.10
N PRO A 60 -6.05 -16.10 -11.96
CA PRO A 60 -4.86 -16.91 -11.67
C PRO A 60 -4.09 -16.47 -10.41
N ILE A 61 -4.38 -15.29 -9.85
CA ILE A 61 -3.72 -14.73 -8.68
C ILE A 61 -4.41 -15.16 -7.38
N PHE A 62 -5.73 -15.38 -7.37
CA PHE A 62 -6.51 -15.63 -6.14
C PHE A 62 -7.42 -16.87 -6.17
N ASN A 63 -7.36 -17.70 -7.22
CA ASN A 63 -8.20 -18.91 -7.35
C ASN A 63 -7.81 -20.08 -6.42
N GLY A 64 -6.77 -19.96 -5.60
CA GLY A 64 -6.32 -21.01 -4.69
C GLY A 64 -5.53 -22.17 -5.31
N GLY A 65 -5.14 -22.07 -6.59
CA GLY A 65 -4.26 -23.04 -7.24
C GLY A 65 -2.80 -22.98 -6.77
N GLU A 66 -1.99 -23.96 -7.17
CA GLU A 66 -0.58 -24.07 -6.74
C GLU A 66 0.32 -22.91 -7.19
N LEU A 67 -0.09 -22.16 -8.22
CA LEU A 67 0.63 -20.99 -8.74
C LEU A 67 -0.01 -19.65 -8.30
N SER A 68 -1.12 -19.68 -7.55
CA SER A 68 -1.79 -18.48 -7.08
C SER A 68 -1.12 -17.92 -5.82
N LYS A 69 -1.42 -16.67 -5.47
CA LYS A 69 -1.15 -16.11 -4.15
C LYS A 69 -2.23 -16.57 -3.16
N GLY A 70 -2.49 -17.87 -3.08
CA GLY A 70 -3.55 -18.45 -2.24
C GLY A 70 -4.97 -18.25 -2.81
N GLY A 71 -5.99 -18.57 -2.00
CA GLY A 71 -7.41 -18.51 -2.36
C GLY A 71 -8.16 -17.27 -1.85
N ASN A 72 -9.49 -17.30 -2.04
CA ASN A 72 -10.44 -16.73 -1.08
C ASN A 72 -10.58 -17.67 0.15
N ASP A 73 -11.12 -17.12 1.23
CA ASP A 73 -11.12 -17.69 2.58
C ASP A 73 -12.21 -18.76 2.84
N ASP A 74 -12.13 -19.38 4.01
CA ASP A 74 -13.32 -19.92 4.69
C ASP A 74 -14.38 -18.81 4.91
N PRO A 75 -15.65 -19.00 4.55
CA PRO A 75 -16.69 -17.99 4.77
C PRO A 75 -17.00 -17.70 6.24
N VAL A 76 -17.01 -16.42 6.62
CA VAL A 76 -17.39 -15.96 7.97
C VAL A 76 -18.44 -14.85 7.88
N THR A 77 -19.43 -14.86 8.78
CA THR A 77 -20.44 -13.79 8.83
C THR A 77 -19.88 -12.54 9.53
N HIS A 78 -19.64 -11.47 8.79
CA HIS A 78 -19.28 -10.15 9.31
C HIS A 78 -20.10 -9.02 8.66
N SER A 79 -20.01 -7.81 9.22
CA SER A 79 -20.78 -6.63 8.80
C SER A 79 -20.03 -5.65 7.88
N GLY A 80 -18.86 -6.05 7.39
CA GLY A 80 -17.95 -5.19 6.61
C GLY A 80 -17.11 -4.28 7.50
N MET A 81 -16.77 -3.09 7.01
CA MET A 81 -15.99 -2.08 7.72
C MET A 81 -16.33 -0.66 7.29
N GLN A 82 -16.21 0.30 8.21
CA GLN A 82 -16.36 1.73 7.93
C GLN A 82 -14.99 2.41 7.76
N LEU A 83 -14.69 2.85 6.54
CA LEU A 83 -13.48 3.57 6.14
C LEU A 83 -13.77 5.08 6.07
N GLY A 84 -13.76 5.75 7.22
CA GLY A 84 -14.13 7.17 7.32
C GLY A 84 -15.63 7.38 7.03
N GLN A 85 -15.96 8.14 5.99
CA GLN A 85 -17.35 8.28 5.53
C GLN A 85 -17.83 7.12 4.63
N ASN A 86 -16.92 6.25 4.17
CA ASN A 86 -17.22 5.20 3.21
C ASN A 86 -17.42 3.84 3.89
N ALA A 87 -18.52 3.15 3.59
CA ALA A 87 -18.65 1.73 3.95
C ALA A 87 -17.98 0.83 2.90
N VAL A 88 -17.16 -0.11 3.37
CA VAL A 88 -16.79 -1.36 2.70
C VAL A 88 -17.76 -2.43 3.20
N ARG A 89 -18.57 -3.00 2.32
CA ARG A 89 -19.53 -4.07 2.69
C ARG A 89 -18.78 -5.39 2.94
N ALA A 90 -19.38 -6.37 3.59
CA ALA A 90 -18.85 -7.74 3.59
C ALA A 90 -19.08 -8.43 2.22
N SER A 91 -18.18 -9.33 1.85
CA SER A 91 -18.39 -10.38 0.86
C SER A 91 -18.42 -11.77 1.54
N PRO A 92 -18.44 -12.89 0.80
CA PRO A 92 -18.51 -14.23 1.39
C PRO A 92 -17.23 -14.74 2.07
N GLY A 93 -16.17 -13.94 2.25
CA GLY A 93 -14.89 -14.37 2.81
C GLY A 93 -14.72 -14.11 4.31
N GLY A 94 -13.55 -13.60 4.69
CA GLY A 94 -13.22 -13.07 6.01
C GLY A 94 -12.70 -14.07 7.05
N GLY A 95 -12.67 -15.37 6.73
CA GLY A 95 -12.15 -16.44 7.58
C GLY A 95 -10.63 -16.50 7.62
N CYS A 96 -10.04 -17.55 7.04
CA CYS A 96 -8.61 -17.67 6.83
C CYS A 96 -8.37 -18.19 5.40
N VAL A 97 -7.23 -17.84 4.79
CA VAL A 97 -6.81 -18.40 3.50
C VAL A 97 -6.43 -19.88 3.71
N ILE A 98 -7.25 -20.80 3.20
CA ILE A 98 -7.05 -22.27 3.34
C ILE A 98 -6.60 -22.98 2.05
N LYS A 99 -6.35 -22.25 0.96
CA LYS A 99 -6.01 -22.81 -0.37
C LYS A 99 -4.73 -22.21 -0.94
N GLY A 100 -4.07 -22.95 -1.83
CA GLY A 100 -2.82 -22.57 -2.51
C GLY A 100 -1.60 -22.53 -1.57
N PRO A 101 -0.45 -22.03 -2.06
CA PRO A 101 0.81 -22.00 -1.31
C PRO A 101 0.76 -21.23 0.02
N LEU A 102 -0.19 -20.30 0.17
CA LEU A 102 -0.35 -19.47 1.37
C LEU A 102 -1.28 -20.08 2.43
N ALA A 103 -1.81 -21.28 2.23
CA ALA A 103 -2.74 -21.94 3.18
C ALA A 103 -2.18 -22.20 4.59
N LYS A 104 -0.87 -21.99 4.80
CA LYS A 104 -0.16 -22.08 6.08
C LYS A 104 0.68 -20.83 6.38
N TYR A 105 0.47 -19.74 5.64
CA TYR A 105 1.16 -18.49 5.85
C TYR A 105 0.64 -17.80 7.12
N VAL A 106 1.56 -17.46 8.01
CA VAL A 106 1.30 -16.76 9.27
C VAL A 106 1.91 -15.36 9.12
N PRO A 107 1.12 -14.30 8.83
CA PRO A 107 1.64 -12.94 8.83
C PRO A 107 2.14 -12.61 10.23
N SER A 108 3.41 -12.22 10.32
CA SER A 108 4.12 -12.00 11.59
C SER A 108 4.80 -10.65 11.58
N ILE A 109 4.10 -9.63 12.07
CA ILE A 109 4.71 -8.31 12.28
C ILE A 109 5.62 -8.39 13.50
N LEU A 110 6.93 -8.35 13.25
CA LEU A 110 7.93 -8.09 14.28
C LEU A 110 7.94 -6.58 14.54
N SER A 111 7.76 -6.18 15.78
CA SER A 111 7.80 -4.76 16.13
C SER A 111 9.25 -4.29 16.25
N THR A 112 9.80 -3.81 15.14
CA THR A 112 11.08 -3.08 15.08
C THR A 112 10.88 -1.57 14.97
N LEU A 113 9.64 -1.09 14.86
CA LEU A 113 9.33 0.34 14.99
C LEU A 113 9.83 0.82 16.37
N PRO A 114 10.83 1.71 16.44
CA PRO A 114 11.25 2.24 17.72
C PRO A 114 10.06 2.98 18.36
N PRO A 115 9.96 3.04 19.70
CA PRO A 115 8.82 3.64 20.38
C PRO A 115 8.46 5.04 19.86
N THR A 116 9.45 5.80 19.38
CA THR A 116 9.30 7.10 18.71
C THR A 116 8.30 7.10 17.55
N VAL A 117 8.22 6.08 16.68
CA VAL A 117 7.27 6.09 15.54
C VAL A 117 5.82 5.88 16.00
N SER A 118 5.62 5.00 17.00
CA SER A 118 4.33 4.84 17.66
C SER A 118 3.97 6.07 18.51
N LEU A 119 4.97 6.74 19.10
CA LEU A 119 4.80 7.94 19.92
C LEU A 119 4.58 9.21 19.10
N ILE A 120 5.08 9.34 17.86
CA ILE A 120 4.77 10.49 17.01
C ILE A 120 3.25 10.58 16.78
N HIS A 121 2.62 9.46 16.40
CA HIS A 121 1.16 9.40 16.25
C HIS A 121 0.41 9.41 17.60
N SER A 122 0.97 8.79 18.65
CA SER A 122 0.31 8.74 19.97
C SER A 122 0.44 10.02 20.81
N ALA A 123 1.42 10.88 20.56
CA ALA A 123 1.65 12.11 21.33
C ALA A 123 0.95 13.34 20.73
N GLN A 124 0.63 13.32 19.43
CA GLN A 124 -0.05 14.42 18.75
C GLN A 124 -1.58 14.34 18.83
N SER A 125 -2.17 13.20 19.22
CA SER A 125 -3.59 13.09 19.54
C SER A 125 -3.85 12.92 21.04
N LYS A 126 -4.70 13.77 21.62
CA LYS A 126 -5.19 13.63 23.00
C LYS A 126 -6.04 12.38 23.25
N ASN A 127 -6.44 11.68 22.18
CA ASN A 127 -6.94 10.31 22.23
C ASN A 127 -6.16 9.52 21.16
N PRO A 128 -5.18 8.67 21.50
CA PRO A 128 -4.45 7.90 20.50
C PRO A 128 -5.46 7.05 19.71
N PRO A 129 -5.56 7.22 18.37
CA PRO A 129 -6.54 6.51 17.57
C PRO A 129 -6.27 5.00 17.64
N ARG A 130 -7.16 4.30 18.34
CA ARG A 130 -7.19 2.85 18.58
C ARG A 130 -7.21 2.10 17.24
N SER A 131 -6.01 1.87 16.69
CA SER A 131 -5.72 1.46 15.31
C SER A 131 -6.46 2.29 14.26
N LEU A 132 -5.72 3.17 13.57
CA LEU A 132 -6.28 4.17 12.64
C LEU A 132 -7.19 3.60 11.54
N MET A 133 -6.97 2.35 11.14
CA MET A 133 -7.97 1.47 10.53
C MET A 133 -7.97 0.13 11.27
N SER A 134 -9.09 -0.59 11.28
CA SER A 134 -9.04 -2.04 11.56
C SER A 134 -8.78 -2.82 10.27
N THR A 135 -8.34 -4.07 10.38
CA THR A 135 -8.20 -4.99 9.24
C THR A 135 -9.55 -5.54 8.76
N MET A 136 -10.47 -5.77 9.70
CA MET A 136 -11.75 -6.49 9.54
C MET A 136 -12.83 -5.94 10.49
N ASP A 137 -14.02 -6.53 10.47
CA ASP A 137 -15.07 -6.30 11.47
C ASP A 137 -14.58 -6.67 12.88
N SER A 138 -14.71 -5.71 13.80
CA SER A 138 -14.53 -5.83 15.25
C SER A 138 -15.08 -7.13 15.89
N ARG A 139 -16.19 -7.67 15.37
CA ARG A 139 -16.84 -8.90 15.87
C ARG A 139 -15.96 -10.14 15.75
N LEU A 140 -14.97 -10.14 14.86
CA LEU A 140 -14.08 -11.27 14.64
C LEU A 140 -12.98 -11.39 15.71
N GLY A 141 -12.91 -10.47 16.69
CA GLY A 141 -11.93 -10.52 17.79
C GLY A 141 -10.48 -10.26 17.36
N ILE A 142 -10.28 -9.94 16.08
CA ILE A 142 -9.03 -9.60 15.42
C ILE A 142 -8.41 -8.39 16.13
N LYS A 143 -7.27 -8.59 16.81
CA LYS A 143 -6.57 -7.47 17.45
C LYS A 143 -5.76 -6.68 16.41
N PRO A 144 -5.60 -5.36 16.60
CA PRO A 144 -4.79 -4.55 15.69
C PRO A 144 -3.29 -4.82 15.84
N ASN A 145 -2.51 -4.31 14.88
CA ASN A 145 -1.06 -4.53 14.85
C ASN A 145 -0.33 -3.26 14.34
N PRO A 146 0.59 -2.64 15.11
CA PRO A 146 1.00 -3.01 16.46
C PRO A 146 -0.10 -2.79 17.51
N ARG A 147 -0.03 -3.54 18.62
CA ARG A 147 -0.84 -3.32 19.82
C ARG A 147 -0.24 -2.20 20.67
N SER A 148 -0.98 -1.75 21.69
CA SER A 148 -0.55 -0.67 22.60
C SER A 148 0.64 -1.01 23.51
N ASP A 149 1.02 -2.28 23.62
CA ASP A 149 2.25 -2.73 24.29
C ASP A 149 3.49 -2.68 23.38
N GLY A 150 3.32 -2.26 22.12
CA GLY A 150 4.38 -2.22 21.13
C GLY A 150 4.71 -3.58 20.51
N TYR A 151 3.84 -4.59 20.63
CA TYR A 151 4.02 -5.91 20.01
C TYR A 151 2.92 -6.24 18.98
N GLY A 152 3.24 -7.14 18.06
CA GLY A 152 2.26 -7.70 17.12
C GLY A 152 1.42 -8.82 17.74
N ASP A 153 0.18 -8.97 17.29
CA ASP A 153 -0.73 -10.04 17.74
C ASP A 153 -0.52 -11.32 16.93
N ASN A 154 0.62 -11.98 17.17
CA ASN A 154 1.07 -13.16 16.44
C ASN A 154 1.08 -14.40 17.39
N PRO A 155 0.87 -15.64 16.90
CA PRO A 155 0.53 -16.01 15.52
C PRO A 155 -0.95 -15.76 15.21
N ARG A 156 -1.23 -15.42 13.96
CA ARG A 156 -2.58 -15.25 13.40
C ARG A 156 -2.64 -15.89 12.01
N CYS A 157 -3.83 -16.30 11.55
CA CYS A 157 -3.98 -16.73 10.15
C CYS A 157 -3.99 -15.53 9.20
N HIS A 158 -3.53 -15.74 7.97
CA HIS A 158 -3.77 -14.84 6.85
C HIS A 158 -5.25 -14.86 6.47
N ARG A 159 -5.87 -13.69 6.22
CA ARG A 159 -7.30 -13.55 5.90
C ARG A 159 -7.58 -12.60 4.74
N ARG A 160 -8.64 -12.89 3.98
CA ARG A 160 -9.18 -12.08 2.88
C ARG A 160 -10.70 -12.11 2.78
N ASP A 161 -11.28 -11.03 2.27
CA ASP A 161 -12.66 -10.90 1.83
C ASP A 161 -12.69 -10.15 0.47
N ASP A 162 -13.58 -10.55 -0.44
CA ASP A 162 -13.48 -10.31 -1.90
C ASP A 162 -14.48 -9.25 -2.41
N THR A 163 -14.43 -8.06 -1.82
CA THR A 163 -15.52 -7.07 -1.89
C THR A 163 -15.72 -6.30 -3.19
N LEU A 164 -14.86 -6.45 -4.20
CA LEU A 164 -14.81 -5.47 -5.31
C LEU A 164 -16.04 -5.48 -6.24
N GLN A 165 -16.94 -6.46 -6.14
CA GLN A 165 -18.23 -6.42 -6.86
C GLN A 165 -19.27 -5.46 -6.23
N GLN A 166 -19.02 -4.92 -5.04
CA GLN A 166 -19.92 -3.98 -4.36
C GLN A 166 -19.32 -2.56 -4.28
N THR A 167 -19.01 -1.99 -5.45
CA THR A 167 -18.36 -0.68 -5.59
C THR A 167 -19.12 0.45 -4.91
N ASN A 168 -18.56 0.98 -3.81
CA ASN A 168 -18.89 2.30 -3.30
C ASN A 168 -18.05 3.34 -4.10
N PRO A 169 -18.66 4.22 -4.93
CA PRO A 169 -17.91 5.10 -5.82
C PRO A 169 -17.03 6.12 -5.08
N SER A 170 -17.29 6.37 -3.79
CA SER A 170 -16.51 7.28 -2.95
C SER A 170 -15.12 6.74 -2.54
N VAL A 171 -14.78 5.49 -2.90
CA VAL A 171 -13.48 4.84 -2.60
C VAL A 171 -12.55 4.80 -3.83
N ALA A 172 -12.91 5.50 -4.92
CA ALA A 172 -12.34 5.35 -6.27
C ALA A 172 -10.92 5.93 -6.48
N SER A 173 -9.93 5.48 -5.72
CA SER A 173 -8.50 5.58 -6.10
C SER A 173 -7.93 4.19 -6.33
N LEU A 174 -7.07 4.01 -7.35
CA LEU A 174 -6.53 2.70 -7.73
C LEU A 174 -5.79 1.99 -6.59
N HIS A 175 -5.10 2.75 -5.73
CA HIS A 175 -4.41 2.24 -4.55
C HIS A 175 -5.38 1.72 -3.49
N VAL A 176 -6.27 2.59 -2.98
CA VAL A 176 -7.23 2.23 -1.93
C VAL A 176 -8.19 1.14 -2.42
N GLY A 177 -8.67 1.23 -3.66
CA GLY A 177 -9.56 0.26 -4.27
C GLY A 177 -8.93 -1.11 -4.56
N GLY A 178 -7.60 -1.20 -4.67
CA GLY A 178 -6.90 -2.49 -4.84
C GLY A 178 -6.45 -3.14 -3.54
N HIS A 179 -6.31 -2.39 -2.45
CA HIS A 179 -6.23 -2.97 -1.09
C HIS A 179 -7.61 -3.42 -0.60
N TYR A 180 -8.64 -2.56 -0.71
CA TYR A 180 -10.03 -2.85 -0.25
C TYR A 180 -10.83 -3.75 -1.22
N SER A 181 -10.15 -4.77 -1.72
CA SER A 181 -10.53 -5.63 -2.84
C SER A 181 -10.20 -7.11 -2.60
N ILE A 182 -9.15 -7.35 -1.82
CA ILE A 182 -8.69 -8.65 -1.29
C ILE A 182 -8.44 -8.49 0.22
N TRP A 183 -9.21 -7.58 0.83
CA TRP A 183 -8.91 -6.96 2.12
C TRP A 183 -9.07 -7.93 3.27
N GLY A 184 -8.42 -7.63 4.38
CA GLY A 184 -8.55 -8.45 5.57
C GLY A 184 -7.33 -8.31 6.45
N ASP A 185 -6.83 -9.43 6.93
CA ASP A 185 -5.80 -9.48 7.96
C ASP A 185 -4.56 -10.17 7.38
N PRO A 186 -3.55 -9.42 6.89
CA PRO A 186 -3.24 -8.02 7.21
C PRO A 186 -3.63 -6.98 6.12
N GLY A 187 -4.14 -7.41 4.96
CA GLY A 187 -4.26 -6.54 3.76
C GLY A 187 -5.17 -5.30 3.87
N GLY A 188 -6.07 -5.26 4.86
CA GLY A 188 -6.99 -4.14 5.11
C GLY A 188 -6.42 -3.02 6.00
N ASP A 189 -5.24 -3.21 6.62
CA ASP A 189 -4.59 -2.23 7.49
C ASP A 189 -3.36 -1.62 6.80
N VAL A 190 -3.37 -0.30 6.66
CA VAL A 190 -2.36 0.47 5.89
C VAL A 190 -0.95 0.45 6.48
N TYR A 191 -0.76 0.00 7.72
CA TYR A 191 0.55 -0.13 8.35
C TYR A 191 1.18 -1.50 8.15
N VAL A 192 0.35 -2.54 8.01
CA VAL A 192 0.81 -3.94 7.98
C VAL A 192 0.48 -4.67 6.68
N SER A 193 -0.23 -4.04 5.74
CA SER A 193 -0.54 -4.58 4.41
C SER A 193 0.65 -5.10 3.57
N PRO A 194 1.93 -4.70 3.75
CA PRO A 194 3.07 -5.41 3.12
C PRO A 194 3.16 -6.91 3.47
N ASN A 195 2.51 -7.35 4.56
CA ASN A 195 2.41 -8.74 4.96
C ASN A 195 1.27 -9.50 4.23
N GLU A 196 0.54 -8.89 3.30
CA GLU A 196 -0.30 -9.59 2.33
C GLU A 196 0.56 -9.88 1.08
N PRO A 197 0.89 -11.14 0.72
CA PRO A 197 1.82 -11.43 -0.38
C PRO A 197 1.38 -11.00 -1.80
N ALA A 198 0.16 -10.47 -1.96
CA ALA A 198 -0.32 -9.77 -3.15
C ALA A 198 -0.06 -8.24 -3.15
N PHE A 199 0.31 -7.65 -2.01
CA PHE A 199 0.70 -6.23 -1.88
C PHE A 199 1.73 -5.83 -2.94
N TRP A 200 2.77 -6.65 -3.09
CA TRP A 200 3.86 -6.40 -4.04
C TRP A 200 3.41 -6.38 -5.50
N LEU A 201 2.41 -7.19 -5.85
CA LEU A 201 1.82 -7.23 -7.19
C LEU A 201 0.90 -6.02 -7.43
N HIS A 202 0.11 -5.64 -6.42
CA HIS A 202 -0.72 -4.43 -6.44
C HIS A 202 0.14 -3.17 -6.63
N HIS A 203 1.19 -3.03 -5.81
CA HIS A 203 2.12 -1.90 -5.90
C HIS A 203 2.94 -1.89 -7.19
N GLY A 204 3.34 -3.06 -7.70
CA GLY A 204 3.91 -3.18 -9.05
C GLY A 204 3.04 -2.55 -10.14
N GLN A 205 1.71 -2.73 -10.08
CA GLN A 205 0.79 -2.11 -11.04
C GLN A 205 0.58 -0.60 -10.77
N LEU A 206 0.72 -0.12 -9.52
CA LEU A 206 0.74 1.33 -9.22
C LEU A 206 1.96 2.03 -9.83
N TYR A 207 3.15 1.43 -9.75
CA TYR A 207 4.33 2.00 -10.43
C TYR A 207 4.23 1.88 -11.94
N ARG A 208 3.61 0.81 -12.47
CA ARG A 208 3.31 0.70 -13.90
C ARG A 208 2.40 1.84 -14.37
N HIS A 209 1.34 2.17 -13.64
CA HIS A 209 0.49 3.34 -13.94
C HIS A 209 1.24 4.67 -13.85
N TRP A 210 2.08 4.88 -12.82
CA TRP A 210 2.91 6.08 -12.71
C TRP A 210 3.94 6.17 -13.86
N TRP A 211 4.56 5.05 -14.23
CA TRP A 211 5.54 4.95 -15.31
C TRP A 211 4.89 5.24 -16.66
N MET A 212 3.68 4.71 -16.91
CA MET A 212 2.86 5.05 -18.07
C MET A 212 2.54 6.55 -18.08
N TRP A 213 2.15 7.15 -16.94
CA TRP A 213 1.87 8.59 -16.85
C TRP A 213 3.11 9.48 -17.07
N VAL A 214 4.32 9.04 -16.67
CA VAL A 214 5.58 9.73 -17.02
C VAL A 214 5.88 9.57 -18.51
N LYS A 215 5.77 8.35 -19.06
CA LYS A 215 6.13 8.01 -20.44
C LYS A 215 5.16 8.56 -21.50
N HIS A 216 3.89 8.74 -21.15
CA HIS A 216 2.82 9.22 -22.05
C HIS A 216 3.16 10.55 -22.75
N ASP A 217 3.96 11.38 -22.10
CA ASP A 217 4.38 12.71 -22.55
C ASP A 217 5.92 12.75 -22.51
N ALA A 218 6.50 11.97 -23.42
CA ALA A 218 7.95 11.76 -23.51
C ALA A 218 8.74 13.06 -23.81
N GLY A 219 8.09 14.11 -24.33
CA GLY A 219 8.69 15.43 -24.51
C GLY A 219 8.98 16.15 -23.19
N ASN A 220 8.18 15.91 -22.14
CA ASN A 220 8.27 16.58 -20.85
C ASN A 220 8.76 15.66 -19.71
N LEU A 221 9.49 14.59 -20.02
CA LEU A 221 9.99 13.61 -19.03
C LEU A 221 10.61 14.28 -17.80
N LYS A 222 11.55 15.20 -17.99
CA LYS A 222 12.24 15.92 -16.90
C LYS A 222 11.26 16.63 -15.96
N ALA A 223 10.22 17.26 -16.52
CA ALA A 223 9.19 17.92 -15.72
C ALA A 223 8.38 16.89 -14.93
N ARG A 224 7.88 15.83 -15.58
CA ARG A 224 7.07 14.78 -14.94
C ARG A 224 7.81 13.99 -13.86
N THR A 225 9.07 13.64 -14.08
CA THR A 225 9.91 13.02 -13.05
C THR A 225 10.20 13.97 -11.88
N SER A 226 10.10 15.29 -12.07
CA SER A 226 10.28 16.29 -11.00
C SER A 226 9.00 16.72 -10.28
N MET A 227 7.83 16.17 -10.63
CA MET A 227 6.56 16.52 -9.98
C MET A 227 6.46 15.90 -8.59
N TYR A 228 6.84 16.69 -7.57
CA TYR A 228 6.94 16.27 -6.18
C TYR A 228 6.51 17.41 -5.23
N ASP A 229 5.23 17.45 -4.87
CA ASP A 229 4.64 18.33 -3.86
C ASP A 229 3.93 17.50 -2.77
N GLY A 230 3.66 18.09 -1.60
CA GLY A 230 2.96 17.44 -0.48
C GLY A 230 3.55 17.78 0.90
N GLY A 231 2.88 17.30 1.95
CA GLY A 231 3.39 17.33 3.33
C GLY A 231 4.34 16.18 3.65
N THR A 232 5.07 16.28 4.76
CA THR A 232 5.98 15.26 5.30
C THR A 232 5.31 14.30 6.29
N ILE A 233 4.10 14.62 6.78
CA ILE A 233 3.35 13.77 7.72
C ILE A 233 1.95 13.52 7.14
N TRP A 234 1.52 12.26 7.14
CA TRP A 234 0.21 11.87 6.62
C TRP A 234 -0.92 12.41 7.52
N MET A 235 -1.95 12.98 6.88
CA MET A 235 -3.11 13.62 7.53
C MET A 235 -2.83 14.84 8.44
N GLU A 236 -1.61 15.40 8.46
CA GLU A 236 -1.31 16.68 9.12
C GLU A 236 -1.14 17.80 8.07
N PRO A 237 -2.16 18.66 7.84
CA PRO A 237 -2.14 19.68 6.79
C PRO A 237 -1.04 20.74 6.94
N ASN A 238 -0.56 20.96 8.17
CA ASN A 238 0.47 21.96 8.51
C ASN A 238 1.87 21.35 8.60
N SER A 239 2.04 20.07 8.22
CA SER A 239 3.35 19.42 8.19
C SER A 239 4.28 20.12 7.18
N ALA A 240 5.59 20.03 7.43
CA ALA A 240 6.57 20.68 6.56
C ALA A 240 6.42 20.16 5.12
N LYS A 241 6.54 21.05 4.12
CA LYS A 241 6.53 20.64 2.71
C LYS A 241 7.72 19.75 2.42
N ARG A 242 7.45 18.59 1.80
CA ARG A 242 8.48 17.63 1.38
C ARG A 242 9.32 18.18 0.23
N LYS A 243 10.56 17.73 0.14
CA LYS A 243 11.57 18.15 -0.84
C LYS A 243 12.18 16.93 -1.53
N PRO A 244 12.62 17.02 -2.80
CA PRO A 244 13.35 15.93 -3.45
C PRO A 244 14.67 15.53 -2.77
N THR A 245 15.17 16.36 -1.83
CA THR A 245 16.35 16.11 -0.99
C THR A 245 16.04 15.36 0.31
N ASP A 246 14.76 15.14 0.65
CA ASP A 246 14.40 14.50 1.90
C ASP A 246 14.80 13.02 1.88
N ILE A 247 15.33 12.53 2.99
CA ILE A 247 15.89 11.19 3.09
C ILE A 247 14.78 10.16 3.28
N GLN A 248 14.79 9.10 2.48
CA GLN A 248 13.94 7.93 2.66
C GLN A 248 14.70 6.87 3.44
N TRP A 249 14.07 6.29 4.45
CA TRP A 249 14.64 5.26 5.30
C TRP A 249 13.87 3.95 5.09
N LEU A 250 14.57 2.93 4.60
CA LEU A 250 14.09 1.55 4.56
C LEU A 250 14.66 0.70 5.71
N ASP A 251 15.66 1.23 6.42
CA ASP A 251 16.29 0.60 7.58
C ASP A 251 16.70 -0.86 7.29
N VAL A 252 16.26 -1.82 8.09
CA VAL A 252 16.60 -3.24 7.97
C VAL A 252 16.10 -3.95 6.70
N VAL A 253 15.20 -3.33 5.91
CA VAL A 253 14.78 -3.87 4.61
C VAL A 253 15.44 -3.17 3.42
N ALA A 254 16.38 -2.26 3.65
CA ALA A 254 17.10 -1.61 2.55
C ALA A 254 18.08 -2.57 1.84
N PRO A 255 18.18 -2.54 0.50
CA PRO A 255 19.30 -3.16 -0.21
C PRO A 255 20.66 -2.61 0.30
N PRO A 256 21.74 -3.42 0.28
CA PRO A 256 23.04 -2.98 0.78
C PRO A 256 23.58 -1.71 0.10
N GLY A 257 23.56 -0.60 0.83
CA GLY A 257 23.98 0.73 0.34
C GLY A 257 22.84 1.66 -0.10
N GLU A 258 21.59 1.20 -0.13
CA GLU A 258 20.42 1.99 -0.55
C GLU A 258 19.59 2.57 0.60
N ASN A 259 19.97 2.31 1.87
CA ASN A 259 19.34 2.96 3.01
C ASN A 259 19.75 4.45 3.09
N GLY A 260 18.80 5.33 3.39
CA GLY A 260 19.09 6.76 3.58
C GLY A 260 19.32 7.54 2.29
N MET A 261 18.78 7.09 1.15
CA MET A 261 18.83 7.83 -0.12
C MET A 261 17.79 8.96 -0.17
N ALA A 262 18.11 10.04 -0.89
CA ALA A 262 17.21 11.17 -1.09
C ALA A 262 16.05 10.81 -2.05
N SER A 263 14.85 11.35 -1.83
CA SER A 263 13.64 11.01 -2.63
C SER A 263 13.87 11.10 -4.15
N LYS A 264 14.68 12.07 -4.60
CA LYS A 264 15.02 12.32 -6.01
C LYS A 264 15.66 11.15 -6.75
N GLU A 265 16.43 10.29 -6.08
CA GLU A 265 17.09 9.17 -6.76
C GLU A 265 16.06 8.15 -7.28
N PHE A 266 14.93 8.02 -6.58
CA PHE A 266 13.85 7.11 -6.94
C PHE A 266 12.93 7.62 -8.07
N PHE A 267 13.15 8.84 -8.59
CA PHE A 267 12.27 9.49 -9.57
C PHE A 267 12.40 8.94 -11.01
N SER A 268 13.36 8.06 -11.28
CA SER A 268 13.54 7.37 -12.57
C SER A 268 13.53 5.86 -12.40
N THR A 269 13.08 5.13 -13.41
CA THR A 269 13.19 3.65 -13.49
C THR A 269 14.45 3.20 -14.25
N THR A 270 15.21 4.16 -14.79
CA THR A 270 16.35 3.94 -15.70
C THR A 270 17.54 4.85 -15.35
N ALA A 271 17.63 5.24 -14.07
CA ALA A 271 18.80 5.89 -13.49
C ALA A 271 18.98 5.31 -12.07
N ALA A 272 20.23 5.28 -11.59
CA ALA A 272 20.60 4.61 -10.35
C ALA A 272 19.72 5.04 -9.16
N PRO A 273 19.24 4.11 -8.31
CA PRO A 273 19.61 2.68 -8.30
C PRO A 273 18.89 1.82 -9.35
N PHE A 274 17.87 2.33 -10.05
CA PHE A 274 16.94 1.52 -10.86
C PHE A 274 17.31 1.39 -12.34
N CYS A 275 17.13 0.18 -12.90
CA CYS A 275 17.35 -0.12 -14.31
C CYS A 275 16.34 -1.14 -14.86
N TYR A 276 15.07 -0.74 -14.97
CA TYR A 276 13.98 -1.59 -15.47
C TYR A 276 12.94 -0.80 -16.29
N VAL A 277 12.04 -1.55 -16.95
CA VAL A 277 10.84 -1.04 -17.64
C VAL A 277 9.67 -1.99 -17.42
N TYR A 278 8.44 -1.48 -17.56
CA TYR A 278 7.25 -2.33 -17.62
C TYR A 278 6.94 -2.75 -19.06
N GLN A 279 6.23 -3.87 -19.19
CA GLN A 279 5.66 -4.39 -20.45
C GLN A 279 4.13 -4.39 -20.38
#